data_AF-A0A498JNX8-F1
#
_entry.id   AF-A0A498JNX8-F1
#
_cell.length_a   1.000
_cell.length_b   1.000
_cell.length_c   1.000
_cell.angle_alpha   90.00
_cell.angle_beta   90.00
_cell.angle_gamma   90.00
#
_symmetry.space_group_name_H-M   'P 1'
#
loop_
_entity.id
_entity.type
_entity.pdbx_description
1 polymer ?
#
loop_
_entity_poly.entity_id
_entity_poly.type
_entity_poly.pdbx_seq_one_letter_code
_entity_poly.pdbx_strand_id
1 'polypeptide(L)'
;MNFEVIELDEILANLPADPGHRRQMLDYPPNYREAIRRHYFQNGHCQPRDHIMPRKVSDKRCFIIGWFDKFKWLEYSISKMLHFAVIAIFSNVISMKWVVLEVMSSLRKVYNFLILALVLTVATALVERAFSAMKIVKTPLRNKMGDQWLSDSMLVYIERDVFAFIDNEHIMRRFHDMEPRRQQL
;
A
#
# COMPACT_ATOMS: atom_id res chain seq x y z
N MET A 1 -25.98 -15.89 -47.22
CA MET A 1 -26.73 -15.29 -46.10
C MET A 1 -27.60 -16.30 -45.34
N ASN A 2 -28.31 -17.25 -45.98
CA ASN A 2 -29.12 -18.23 -45.24
C ASN A 2 -28.34 -19.38 -44.58
N PHE A 3 -27.13 -19.70 -45.06
CA PHE A 3 -26.34 -20.83 -44.54
C PHE A 3 -25.70 -20.52 -43.18
N GLU A 4 -25.15 -19.31 -43.00
CA GLU A 4 -24.48 -18.88 -41.75
C GLU A 4 -25.44 -18.69 -40.57
N VAL A 5 -26.72 -18.40 -40.84
CA VAL A 5 -27.75 -18.22 -39.80
C VAL A 5 -28.22 -19.58 -39.29
N ILE A 6 -28.40 -20.56 -40.18
CA ILE A 6 -28.80 -21.93 -39.81
C ILE A 6 -27.71 -22.61 -38.97
N GLU A 7 -26.44 -22.39 -39.31
CA GLU A 7 -25.30 -22.93 -38.56
C GLU A 7 -25.21 -22.36 -37.13
N LEU A 8 -25.49 -21.07 -36.96
CA LEU A 8 -25.49 -20.44 -35.64
C LEU A 8 -26.63 -20.98 -34.76
N ASP A 9 -27.84 -21.09 -35.28
CA ASP A 9 -28.99 -21.58 -34.52
C ASP A 9 -28.79 -23.04 -34.10
N GLU A 10 -28.19 -23.87 -34.96
CA GLU A 10 -27.83 -25.25 -34.62
C GLU A 10 -26.73 -25.32 -33.55
N ILE A 11 -25.73 -24.44 -33.60
CA ILE A 11 -24.71 -24.33 -32.54
C ILE A 11 -25.36 -23.92 -31.23
N LEU A 12 -26.25 -22.91 -31.25
CA LEU A 12 -26.92 -22.40 -30.05
C LEU A 12 -27.83 -23.46 -29.42
N ALA A 13 -28.57 -24.23 -30.22
CA ALA A 13 -29.45 -25.30 -29.76
C ALA A 13 -28.69 -26.44 -29.05
N ASN A 14 -27.42 -26.66 -29.43
CA ASN A 14 -26.58 -27.72 -28.87
C ASN A 14 -25.59 -27.24 -27.80
N LEU A 15 -25.73 -26.00 -27.30
CA LEU A 15 -24.85 -25.49 -26.24
C LEU A 15 -25.13 -26.18 -24.90
N PRO A 16 -24.12 -26.81 -24.26
CA PRO A 16 -24.32 -27.43 -22.96
C PRO A 16 -24.51 -26.35 -21.89
N ALA A 17 -25.56 -26.50 -21.08
CA ALA A 17 -25.86 -25.62 -19.95
C ALA A 17 -24.86 -25.78 -18.80
N ASP A 18 -24.42 -27.03 -18.55
CA ASP A 18 -23.50 -27.37 -17.47
C ASP A 18 -22.11 -26.76 -17.73
N PRO A 19 -21.58 -25.90 -16.84
CA PRO A 19 -20.25 -25.31 -16.97
C PRO A 19 -19.14 -26.36 -17.12
N GLY A 20 -19.34 -27.56 -16.59
CA GLY A 20 -18.40 -28.66 -16.74
C GLY A 20 -18.28 -29.17 -18.18
N HIS A 21 -19.30 -29.02 -19.01
CA HIS A 21 -19.31 -29.50 -20.39
C HIS A 21 -19.10 -28.37 -21.42
N ARG A 22 -18.99 -27.11 -20.98
CA ARG A 22 -18.74 -25.98 -21.88
C ARG A 22 -17.36 -26.11 -22.56
N ARG A 23 -17.34 -26.05 -23.89
CA ARG A 23 -16.11 -25.89 -24.69
C ARG A 23 -15.50 -24.51 -24.45
N GLN A 24 -14.19 -24.36 -24.67
CA GLN A 24 -13.56 -23.06 -24.47
C GLN A 24 -14.10 -22.06 -25.50
N MET A 25 -14.21 -20.79 -25.11
CA MET A 25 -14.74 -19.76 -26.02
C MET A 25 -13.89 -19.61 -27.29
N LEU A 26 -12.61 -19.97 -27.21
CA LEU A 26 -11.67 -19.95 -28.33
C LEU A 26 -11.92 -21.06 -29.36
N ASP A 27 -12.51 -22.18 -28.93
CA ASP A 27 -12.83 -23.32 -29.80
C ASP A 27 -13.98 -22.99 -30.77
N TYR A 28 -14.75 -21.95 -30.49
CA TYR A 28 -15.82 -21.47 -31.36
C TYR A 28 -15.29 -20.51 -32.42
N PRO A 29 -15.92 -20.50 -33.63
CA PRO A 29 -15.61 -19.52 -34.67
C PRO A 29 -15.78 -18.08 -34.15
N PRO A 30 -14.86 -17.15 -34.48
CA PRO A 30 -14.86 -15.78 -33.95
C PRO A 30 -16.19 -15.03 -34.09
N ASN A 31 -16.87 -15.24 -35.22
CA ASN A 31 -18.12 -14.55 -35.58
C ASN A 31 -19.30 -14.91 -34.66
N TYR A 32 -19.25 -16.07 -34.02
CA TYR A 32 -20.35 -16.59 -33.20
C TYR A 32 -20.11 -16.44 -31.69
N ARG A 33 -18.89 -16.11 -31.26
CA ARG A 33 -18.51 -16.03 -29.83
C ARG A 33 -19.36 -15.05 -29.04
N GLU A 34 -19.71 -13.91 -29.63
CA GLU A 34 -20.57 -12.92 -28.95
C GLU A 34 -22.01 -13.41 -28.79
N ALA A 35 -22.56 -14.05 -29.82
CA ALA A 35 -23.90 -14.65 -29.75
C ALA A 35 -23.96 -15.75 -28.70
N ILE A 36 -22.94 -16.62 -28.63
CA ILE A 36 -22.82 -17.67 -27.62
C ILE A 36 -22.70 -17.07 -26.22
N ARG A 37 -21.92 -16.00 -26.02
CA ARG A 37 -21.84 -15.30 -24.72
C ARG A 37 -23.20 -14.73 -24.29
N ARG A 38 -23.93 -14.09 -25.20
CA ARG A 38 -25.26 -13.54 -24.92
C ARG A 38 -26.25 -14.65 -24.60
N HIS A 39 -26.19 -15.77 -25.31
CA HIS A 39 -27.04 -16.93 -25.06
C HIS A 39 -26.79 -17.52 -23.66
N TYR A 40 -25.53 -17.69 -23.25
CA TYR A 40 -25.21 -18.13 -21.88
C TYR A 40 -25.68 -17.13 -20.81
N PHE A 41 -25.59 -15.83 -21.10
CA PHE A 41 -26.10 -14.80 -20.19
C PHE A 41 -27.63 -14.87 -20.03
N GLN A 42 -28.35 -15.14 -21.11
CA GLN A 42 -29.81 -15.27 -21.11
C GLN A 42 -30.30 -16.55 -20.42
N ASN A 43 -29.60 -17.68 -20.60
CA ASN A 43 -29.96 -18.95 -19.98
C ASN A 43 -29.70 -18.99 -18.46
N GLY A 44 -28.88 -18.08 -17.94
CA GLY A 44 -28.60 -17.96 -16.52
C GLY A 44 -27.67 -19.04 -15.96
N HIS A 45 -27.53 -19.05 -14.63
CA HIS A 45 -26.58 -19.91 -13.91
C HIS A 45 -27.07 -21.35 -13.79
N CYS A 46 -26.17 -22.32 -13.98
CA CYS A 46 -26.51 -23.74 -13.81
C CYS A 46 -26.56 -24.10 -12.32
N GLN A 47 -27.79 -24.23 -11.79
CA GLN A 47 -28.08 -24.54 -10.39
C GLN A 47 -29.01 -25.74 -10.26
N PRO A 48 -28.48 -26.98 -10.30
CA PRO A 48 -29.30 -28.17 -10.15
C PRO A 48 -29.76 -28.31 -8.69
N ARG A 49 -31.02 -27.94 -8.41
CA ARG A 49 -31.63 -28.02 -7.07
C ARG A 49 -32.21 -29.40 -6.75
N ASP A 50 -32.71 -30.08 -7.77
CA ASP A 50 -33.36 -31.39 -7.62
C ASP A 50 -32.37 -32.58 -7.67
N HIS A 51 -31.08 -32.30 -7.84
CA HIS A 51 -30.06 -33.33 -7.91
C HIS A 51 -29.56 -33.73 -6.52
N ILE A 52 -29.64 -35.03 -6.20
CA ILE A 52 -29.07 -35.57 -4.97
C ILE A 52 -27.55 -35.54 -5.09
N MET A 53 -26.91 -34.58 -4.43
CA MET A 53 -25.46 -34.48 -4.44
C MET A 53 -24.83 -35.67 -3.71
N PRO A 54 -23.86 -36.35 -4.32
CA PRO A 54 -23.24 -37.53 -3.73
C PRO A 54 -22.48 -37.14 -2.46
N ARG A 55 -22.81 -37.80 -1.36
CA ARG A 55 -22.17 -37.63 -0.06
C ARG A 55 -21.10 -38.71 0.11
N LYS A 56 -19.84 -38.31 0.26
CA LYS A 56 -18.79 -39.25 0.67
C LYS A 56 -19.02 -39.64 2.14
N VAL A 57 -19.01 -40.94 2.44
CA VAL A 57 -19.26 -41.48 3.79
C VAL A 57 -18.24 -40.96 4.82
N SER A 58 -17.02 -40.69 4.37
CA SER A 58 -15.90 -40.25 5.23
C SER A 58 -15.78 -38.72 5.37
N ASP A 59 -16.34 -37.94 4.45
CA ASP A 59 -16.14 -36.48 4.44
C ASP A 59 -17.43 -35.77 4.86
N LYS A 60 -17.36 -35.03 5.97
CA LYS A 60 -18.47 -34.20 6.46
C LYS A 60 -18.68 -32.95 5.59
N ARG A 61 -17.78 -32.67 4.65
CA ARG A 61 -17.85 -31.52 3.73
C ARG A 61 -18.61 -31.91 2.46
N CYS A 62 -19.93 -31.84 2.51
CA CYS A 62 -20.79 -31.91 1.31
C CYS A 62 -21.21 -30.50 0.87
N PHE A 63 -21.41 -30.32 -0.44
CA PHE A 63 -22.03 -29.11 -0.95
C PHE A 63 -23.49 -29.03 -0.44
N ILE A 64 -23.89 -27.85 0.03
CA ILE A 64 -25.20 -27.61 0.63
C ILE A 64 -26.07 -26.88 -0.39
N ILE A 65 -27.22 -27.47 -0.75
CA ILE A 65 -28.14 -26.91 -1.75
C ILE A 65 -28.60 -25.47 -1.38
N GLY A 66 -28.77 -25.19 -0.08
CA GLY A 66 -29.09 -23.85 0.42
C GLY A 66 -28.05 -22.77 0.12
N TRP A 67 -26.85 -23.13 -0.36
CA TRP A 67 -25.89 -22.14 -0.86
C TRP A 67 -26.36 -21.45 -2.14
N PHE A 68 -27.23 -22.06 -2.95
CA PHE A 68 -27.82 -21.40 -4.12
C PHE A 68 -28.72 -20.21 -3.73
N ASP A 69 -29.38 -20.28 -2.58
CA ASP A 69 -30.22 -19.17 -2.10
C ASP A 69 -29.38 -18.00 -1.59
N LYS A 70 -28.22 -18.31 -0.99
CA LYS A 70 -27.26 -17.31 -0.50
C LYS A 70 -26.42 -16.70 -1.62
N PHE A 71 -26.08 -17.49 -2.65
CA PHE A 71 -25.17 -17.10 -3.71
C PHE A 71 -25.82 -17.34 -5.08
N LYS A 72 -26.55 -16.32 -5.56
CA LYS A 72 -27.25 -16.38 -6.86
C LYS A 72 -26.32 -16.62 -8.06
N TRP A 73 -25.05 -16.25 -7.94
CA TRP A 73 -24.02 -16.40 -8.98
C TRP A 73 -23.31 -17.77 -8.95
N LEU A 74 -23.62 -18.62 -7.97
CA LEU A 74 -22.94 -19.90 -7.78
C LEU A 74 -23.37 -20.88 -8.88
N GLU A 75 -22.42 -21.30 -9.72
CA GLU A 75 -22.62 -22.34 -10.71
C GLU A 75 -22.04 -23.67 -10.21
N TYR A 76 -22.80 -24.76 -10.37
CA TYR A 76 -22.38 -26.09 -9.95
C TYR A 76 -22.44 -27.08 -11.10
N SER A 77 -21.30 -27.72 -11.38
CA SER A 77 -21.22 -28.83 -12.34
C SER A 77 -21.24 -30.16 -11.61
N ILE A 78 -22.23 -31.00 -11.93
CA ILE A 78 -22.33 -32.36 -11.41
C ILE A 78 -21.17 -33.22 -11.93
N SER A 79 -20.71 -32.98 -13.16
CA SER A 79 -19.71 -33.83 -13.82
C SER A 79 -18.26 -33.50 -13.49
N LYS A 80 -17.97 -32.31 -12.97
CA LYS A 80 -16.59 -31.87 -12.63
C LYS A 80 -16.38 -31.55 -11.15
N MET A 81 -16.99 -32.36 -10.27
CA MET A 81 -17.19 -32.14 -8.82
C MET A 81 -16.05 -31.54 -7.98
N LEU A 82 -14.78 -31.63 -8.40
CA LEU A 82 -13.64 -31.06 -7.65
C LEU A 82 -13.06 -29.77 -8.26
N HIS A 83 -13.02 -29.65 -9.59
CA HIS A 83 -12.30 -28.55 -10.25
C HIS A 83 -13.07 -27.23 -10.21
N PHE A 84 -14.39 -27.24 -10.40
CA PHE A 84 -15.19 -26.01 -10.44
C PHE A 84 -15.41 -25.39 -9.05
N ALA A 85 -15.61 -26.21 -8.03
CA ALA A 85 -15.73 -25.72 -6.65
C ALA A 85 -14.43 -25.03 -6.19
N VAL A 86 -13.27 -25.60 -6.52
CA VAL A 86 -11.96 -25.01 -6.21
C VAL A 86 -11.77 -23.69 -6.95
N ILE A 87 -12.04 -23.62 -8.27
CA ILE A 87 -11.91 -22.38 -9.05
C ILE A 87 -12.84 -21.28 -8.54
N ALA A 88 -14.09 -21.60 -8.20
CA ALA A 88 -15.04 -20.62 -7.64
C ALA A 88 -14.59 -20.09 -6.27
N ILE A 89 -14.06 -20.96 -5.39
CA ILE A 89 -13.49 -20.55 -4.10
C ILE A 89 -12.25 -19.69 -4.32
N PHE A 90 -11.34 -20.09 -5.22
CA PHE A 90 -10.14 -19.31 -5.54
C PHE A 90 -10.48 -17.94 -6.14
N SER A 91 -11.44 -17.86 -7.05
CA SER A 91 -11.91 -16.59 -7.62
C SER A 91 -12.45 -15.64 -6.53
N ASN A 92 -13.19 -16.17 -5.56
CA ASN A 92 -13.68 -15.37 -4.44
C ASN A 92 -12.58 -14.96 -3.45
N VAL A 93 -11.67 -15.86 -3.11
CA VAL A 93 -10.54 -15.55 -2.21
C VAL A 93 -9.63 -14.50 -2.84
N ILE A 94 -9.38 -14.60 -4.15
CA ILE A 94 -8.63 -13.62 -4.91
C ILE A 94 -9.35 -12.28 -4.89
N SER A 95 -10.65 -12.24 -5.22
CA SER A 95 -11.45 -11.00 -5.19
C SER A 95 -11.46 -10.31 -3.82
N MET A 96 -11.66 -11.08 -2.74
CA MET A 96 -11.59 -10.56 -1.37
C MET A 96 -10.19 -10.04 -1.01
N LYS A 97 -9.13 -10.74 -1.42
CA LYS A 97 -7.74 -10.33 -1.16
C LYS A 97 -7.37 -9.06 -1.93
N TRP A 98 -7.84 -8.88 -3.17
CA TRP A 98 -7.64 -7.64 -3.92
C TRP A 98 -8.35 -6.45 -3.29
N VAL A 99 -9.62 -6.61 -2.90
CA VAL A 99 -10.38 -5.56 -2.19
C VAL A 99 -9.69 -5.17 -0.89
N VAL A 100 -9.21 -6.14 -0.11
CA VAL A 100 -8.46 -5.88 1.13
C VAL A 100 -7.13 -5.18 0.85
N LEU A 101 -6.38 -5.58 -0.19
CA LEU A 101 -5.12 -4.94 -0.56
C LEU A 101 -5.30 -3.48 -1.00
N GLU A 102 -6.37 -3.16 -1.74
CA GLU A 102 -6.68 -1.80 -2.19
C GLU A 102 -6.99 -0.87 -1.00
N VAL A 103 -7.77 -1.37 -0.04
CA VAL A 103 -8.09 -0.65 1.21
C VAL A 103 -6.85 -0.50 2.10
N MET A 104 -6.03 -1.54 2.24
CA MET A 104 -4.78 -1.47 3.02
C MET A 104 -3.74 -0.52 2.39
N SER A 105 -3.64 -0.49 1.07
CA SER A 105 -2.79 0.45 0.32
C SER A 105 -3.21 1.89 0.57
N SER A 106 -4.53 2.14 0.51
CA SER A 106 -5.11 3.47 0.77
C SER A 106 -4.86 3.93 2.21
N LEU A 107 -5.09 3.07 3.20
CA LEU A 107 -4.83 3.39 4.61
C LEU A 107 -3.33 3.63 4.89
N ARG A 108 -2.43 2.84 4.29
CA ARG A 108 -0.98 3.03 4.44
C ARG A 108 -0.51 4.38 3.91
N LYS A 109 -1.04 4.82 2.76
CA LYS A 109 -0.71 6.13 2.17
C LYS A 109 -1.14 7.28 3.11
N VAL A 110 -2.36 7.20 3.64
CA VAL A 110 -2.89 8.22 4.57
C VAL A 110 -2.08 8.25 5.88
N TYR A 111 -1.76 7.08 6.45
CA TYR A 111 -0.96 6.98 7.67
C TYR A 111 0.44 7.59 7.51
N ASN A 112 1.12 7.30 6.40
CA ASN A 112 2.44 7.85 6.11
C ASN A 112 2.40 9.38 5.94
N PHE A 113 1.36 9.91 5.28
CA PHE A 113 1.19 11.35 5.12
C PHE A 113 0.96 12.05 6.47
N LEU A 114 0.11 11.48 7.32
CA LEU A 114 -0.12 11.99 8.68
C LEU A 114 1.16 12.00 9.53
N ILE A 115 1.96 10.94 9.46
CA ILE A 115 3.26 10.88 10.16
C ILE A 115 4.21 11.95 9.67
N LEU A 116 4.34 12.12 8.34
CA LEU A 116 5.21 13.14 7.77
C LEU A 116 4.77 14.55 8.19
N ALA A 117 3.47 14.83 8.16
CA ALA A 117 2.93 16.11 8.62
C ALA A 117 3.20 16.35 10.13
N LEU A 118 3.06 15.32 10.96
CA LEU A 118 3.35 15.40 12.39
C LEU A 118 4.83 15.65 12.67
N VAL A 119 5.73 14.91 12.04
CA VAL A 119 7.18 15.07 12.19
C VAL A 119 7.62 16.44 11.67
N LEU A 120 7.06 16.90 10.56
CA LEU A 120 7.34 18.22 10.01
C LEU A 120 6.91 19.33 10.99
N THR A 121 5.74 19.22 11.59
CA THR A 121 5.25 20.18 12.58
C THR A 121 6.16 20.24 13.82
N VAL A 122 6.60 19.07 14.30
CA VAL A 122 7.54 18.97 15.43
C VAL A 122 8.91 19.56 15.06
N ALA A 123 9.40 19.30 13.86
CA ALA A 123 10.66 19.85 13.37
C ALA A 123 10.60 21.38 13.25
N THR A 124 9.50 21.93 12.70
CA THR A 124 9.31 23.39 12.59
C THR A 124 9.33 24.07 13.95
N ALA A 125 8.61 23.52 14.95
CA ALA A 125 8.61 24.08 16.30
C ALA A 125 10.00 24.01 16.96
N LEU A 126 10.77 22.94 16.74
CA LEU A 126 12.14 22.82 17.25
C LEU A 126 13.07 23.85 16.62
N VAL A 127 12.98 24.04 15.30
CA VAL A 127 13.76 25.02 14.55
C VAL A 127 13.42 26.43 15.01
N GLU A 128 12.14 26.80 15.09
CA GLU A 128 11.69 28.10 15.60
C GLU A 128 12.15 28.33 17.04
N ARG A 129 12.11 27.31 17.90
CA ARG A 129 12.60 27.39 19.28
C ARG A 129 14.12 27.57 19.33
N ALA A 130 14.88 26.89 18.47
CA ALA A 130 16.32 27.03 18.37
C ALA A 130 16.71 28.44 17.86
N PHE A 131 16.02 28.95 16.83
CA PHE A 131 16.24 30.31 16.33
C PHE A 131 15.81 31.37 17.36
N SER A 132 14.74 31.13 18.11
CA SER A 132 14.31 32.03 19.19
C SER A 132 15.33 32.06 20.33
N ALA A 133 15.82 30.90 20.78
CA ALA A 133 16.89 30.82 21.78
C ALA A 133 18.18 31.48 21.26
N MET A 134 18.55 31.24 20.00
CA MET A 134 19.68 31.89 19.36
C MET A 134 19.52 33.40 19.29
N LYS A 135 18.32 33.91 19.00
CA LYS A 135 18.00 35.34 19.00
C LYS A 135 18.09 35.92 20.41
N ILE A 136 17.58 35.23 21.43
CA ILE A 136 17.66 35.64 22.84
C ILE A 136 19.09 35.63 23.36
N VAL A 137 19.98 34.78 22.86
CA VAL A 137 21.41 34.78 23.20
C VAL A 137 22.19 35.83 22.40
N LYS A 138 21.91 35.95 21.09
CA LYS A 138 22.58 36.88 20.17
C LYS A 138 22.25 38.35 20.47
N THR A 139 21.06 38.66 20.97
CA THR A 139 20.63 40.04 21.29
C THR A 139 21.40 40.66 22.48
N PRO A 140 21.52 40.00 23.65
CA PRO A 140 22.37 40.47 24.74
C PRO A 140 23.87 40.38 24.42
N LEU A 141 24.34 39.42 23.60
CA LEU A 141 25.74 39.37 23.13
C LEU A 141 26.10 40.57 22.23
N ARG A 142 25.22 40.96 21.28
CA ARG A 142 25.40 42.16 20.45
C ARG A 142 25.24 43.48 21.22
N ASN A 143 24.39 43.51 22.25
CA ASN A 143 24.27 44.69 23.13
C ASN A 143 25.47 44.88 24.08
N LYS A 144 26.43 43.94 24.14
CA LYS A 144 27.64 44.05 24.97
C LYS A 144 28.97 43.95 24.22
N MET A 145 29.03 43.42 22.99
CA MET A 145 30.28 43.28 22.23
C MET A 145 30.09 43.39 20.72
N GLY A 146 31.00 44.11 20.06
CA GLY A 146 31.01 44.31 18.60
C GLY A 146 31.24 43.01 17.83
N ASP A 147 30.80 42.99 16.56
CA ASP A 147 30.76 41.81 15.69
C ASP A 147 32.12 41.06 15.58
N GLN A 148 33.25 41.74 15.82
CA GLN A 148 34.60 41.18 15.86
C GLN A 148 34.76 40.06 16.93
N TRP A 149 34.24 40.27 18.14
CA TRP A 149 34.44 39.32 19.25
C TRP A 149 33.59 38.05 19.09
N LEU A 150 32.46 38.17 18.41
CA LEU A 150 31.59 37.03 18.07
C LEU A 150 32.24 36.15 16.99
N SER A 151 32.94 36.77 16.03
CA SER A 151 33.77 36.07 15.05
C SER A 151 34.90 35.31 15.72
N ASP A 152 35.63 35.95 16.63
CA ASP A 152 36.76 35.32 17.35
C ASP A 152 36.28 34.20 18.29
N SER A 153 35.12 34.36 18.93
CA SER A 153 34.54 33.31 19.79
C SER A 153 33.99 32.12 18.99
N MET A 154 33.40 32.36 17.81
CA MET A 154 33.01 31.26 16.91
C MET A 154 34.22 30.54 16.34
N LEU A 155 35.33 31.24 16.08
CA LEU A 155 36.58 30.63 15.61
C LEU A 155 37.09 29.58 16.60
N VAL A 156 37.07 29.88 17.91
CA VAL A 156 37.46 28.93 18.97
C VAL A 156 36.57 27.67 18.98
N TYR A 157 35.27 27.81 18.66
CA TYR A 157 34.36 26.67 18.57
C TYR A 157 34.59 25.80 17.32
N ILE A 158 34.98 26.42 16.20
CA ILE A 158 35.25 25.75 14.94
C ILE A 158 36.62 25.06 14.98
N GLU A 159 37.62 25.72 15.57
CA GLU A 159 38.99 25.22 15.69
C GLU A 159 39.24 24.46 16.99
N ARG A 160 38.18 23.87 17.58
CA ARG A 160 38.26 23.19 18.88
C ARG A 160 39.35 22.11 18.93
N ASP A 161 39.59 21.44 17.81
CA ASP A 161 40.59 20.37 17.71
C ASP A 161 42.03 20.92 17.73
N VAL A 162 42.24 22.14 17.23
CA VAL A 162 43.52 22.86 17.29
C VAL A 162 43.75 23.42 18.70
N PHE A 163 42.70 23.97 19.32
CA PHE A 163 42.76 24.48 20.70
C PHE A 163 42.94 23.36 21.73
N ALA A 164 42.42 22.16 21.50
CA ALA A 164 42.62 21.01 22.38
C ALA A 164 44.09 20.52 22.42
N PHE A 165 44.88 20.83 21.38
CA PHE A 165 46.30 20.50 21.32
C PHE A 165 47.18 21.51 22.06
N ILE A 166 46.67 22.71 22.33
CA ILE A 166 47.42 23.77 23.00
C ILE A 166 47.37 23.54 24.51
N ASP A 167 48.53 23.34 25.11
CA ASP A 167 48.64 23.17 26.55
C ASP A 167 48.32 24.47 27.30
N ASN A 168 47.52 24.35 28.37
CA ASN A 168 47.06 25.47 29.18
C ASN A 168 48.22 26.25 29.81
N GLU A 169 49.36 25.60 30.03
CA GLU A 169 50.55 26.25 30.58
C GLU A 169 51.12 27.32 29.64
N HIS A 170 51.06 27.08 28.33
CA HIS A 170 51.50 28.05 27.31
C HIS A 170 50.53 29.24 27.22
N ILE A 171 49.22 28.97 27.35
CA ILE A 171 48.19 30.01 27.37
C ILE A 171 48.37 30.89 28.62
N MET A 172 48.56 30.28 29.79
CA MET A 172 48.76 31.01 31.05
C MET A 172 50.03 31.87 31.03
N ARG A 173 51.17 31.34 30.56
CA ARG A 173 52.39 32.15 30.40
C ARG A 173 52.18 33.31 29.44
N ARG A 174 51.50 33.06 28.30
CA ARG A 174 51.19 34.11 27.32
C ARG A 174 50.28 35.20 27.89
N PHE A 175 49.29 34.85 28.70
CA PHE A 175 48.43 35.81 29.39
C PHE A 175 49.16 36.58 30.49
N HIS A 176 50.12 35.94 31.17
CA HIS A 176 50.92 36.57 32.20
C HIS A 176 51.95 37.55 31.62
N ASP A 177 52.45 37.28 30.41
CA ASP A 177 53.33 38.16 29.63
C ASP A 177 52.58 39.32 28.95
N MET A 178 51.25 39.26 28.86
CA MET A 178 50.46 40.40 28.41
C MET A 178 50.37 41.42 29.54
N GLU A 179 50.94 42.61 29.31
CA GLU A 179 50.93 43.71 30.27
C GLU A 179 49.52 44.03 30.82
N PRO A 180 49.41 44.43 32.10
CA PRO A 180 48.11 44.69 32.72
C PRO A 180 47.48 45.92 32.10
N ARG A 181 46.53 45.71 31.19
CA ARG A 181 45.59 46.75 30.76
C ARG A 181 44.59 47.04 31.89
N ARG A 182 45.06 47.65 32.99
CA ARG A 182 44.18 48.32 33.95
C ARG A 182 43.68 49.60 33.30
N GLN A 183 42.37 49.69 33.04
CA GLN A 183 41.71 50.98 33.23
C GLN A 183 41.62 51.20 34.74
N GLN A 184 42.22 52.30 35.18
CA GLN A 184 42.02 52.84 36.51
C GLN A 184 40.53 53.23 36.68
N LEU A 185 40.08 53.08 37.93
CA LEU A 185 38.75 53.35 38.48
C LEU A 185 38.00 54.53 37.86
#